data_AF-A0A7S4G1C7-F1
#
_entry.id   AF-A0A7S4G1C7-F1
#
_cell.length_a   1.000
_cell.length_b   1.000
_cell.length_c   1.000
_cell.angle_alpha   90.00
_cell.angle_beta   90.00
_cell.angle_gamma   90.00
#
_symmetry.space_group_name_H-M   'P 1'
#
loop_
_entity.id
_entity.type
_entity.pdbx_description
1 polymer ?
#
loop_
_entity_poly.entity_id
_entity_poly.type
_entity_poly.pdbx_seq_one_letter_code
_entity_poly.pdbx_strand_id
1 'polypeptide(L)'
;FFSDPMSHAQETGPPNSVHLPPTCAWNTPDLVVQYEAALARQESRPDSRAIEQWYDVHGAYFSTLDQGCTPSARHAVNLVLELADRTRPLTMLDAGCCSGGMVQAIRARVPGWRFCGWDASAVMLEQAAKVCDEVVQVTLPGVPAPKVEFDVVTCVGTIAYGHAPP
;
A
#
# COMPACT_ATOMS: atom_id res chain seq x y z
N PHE A 1 -58.77 21.83 24.29
CA PHE A 1 -57.41 22.33 24.02
C PHE A 1 -56.73 21.26 23.16
N PHE A 2 -56.89 21.23 21.82
CA PHE A 2 -56.09 21.98 20.82
C PHE A 2 -54.59 21.92 21.19
N SER A 3 -53.64 21.31 20.46
CA SER A 3 -53.49 21.07 19.01
C SER A 3 -52.35 20.06 18.75
N ASP A 4 -52.37 19.39 17.61
CA ASP A 4 -51.17 19.00 16.81
C ASP A 4 -51.16 19.93 15.56
N PRO A 5 -50.13 20.14 14.70
CA PRO A 5 -48.80 19.48 14.55
C PRO A 5 -47.63 20.44 14.12
N MET A 6 -46.48 19.87 13.73
CA MET A 6 -45.45 20.34 12.75
C MET A 6 -44.01 20.63 13.23
N SER A 7 -43.11 19.79 12.69
CA SER A 7 -41.78 20.07 12.15
C SER A 7 -40.69 20.71 13.03
N HIS A 8 -39.65 19.94 13.30
CA HIS A 8 -38.36 20.16 12.64
C HIS A 8 -37.64 18.82 12.46
N ALA A 9 -37.45 18.43 11.20
CA ALA A 9 -36.39 17.49 10.86
C ALA A 9 -35.05 18.13 11.25
N GLN A 10 -34.22 17.40 12.00
CA GLN A 10 -32.78 17.61 11.96
C GLN A 10 -32.15 16.33 11.43
N GLU A 11 -31.41 16.54 10.35
CA GLU A 11 -30.78 15.53 9.54
C GLU A 11 -29.80 14.68 10.34
N THR A 12 -29.78 13.42 9.93
CA THR A 12 -28.86 12.35 10.26
C THR A 12 -27.40 12.75 10.01
N GLY A 13 -26.62 12.94 11.08
CA GLY A 13 -25.18 12.73 11.02
C GLY A 13 -24.88 11.22 11.00
N PRO A 14 -23.92 10.73 10.20
CA PRO A 14 -23.66 9.30 10.13
C PRO A 14 -23.21 8.75 11.50
N PRO A 15 -23.72 7.58 11.92
CA PRO A 15 -23.24 6.90 13.11
C PRO A 15 -21.85 6.33 12.82
N ASN A 16 -20.98 6.37 13.84
CA ASN A 16 -19.63 5.80 13.90
C ASN A 16 -18.49 6.76 13.52
N SER A 17 -18.31 7.82 14.32
CA SER A 17 -16.94 8.24 14.64
C SER A 17 -16.29 7.15 15.48
N VAL A 18 -15.66 6.17 14.81
CA VAL A 18 -14.77 5.21 15.46
C VAL A 18 -13.60 6.02 16.02
N HIS A 19 -13.56 6.20 17.34
CA HIS A 19 -12.36 6.66 18.01
C HIS A 19 -11.27 5.61 17.82
N LEU A 20 -10.39 5.85 16.83
CA LEU A 20 -9.17 5.07 16.67
C LEU A 20 -8.26 5.32 17.89
N PRO A 21 -7.63 4.29 18.46
CA PRO A 21 -6.72 4.43 19.59
C PRO A 21 -5.55 5.36 19.24
N PRO A 22 -4.97 6.05 20.23
CA PRO A 22 -3.90 7.02 20.01
C PRO A 22 -2.68 6.30 19.42
N THR A 23 -2.46 6.57 18.13
CA THR A 23 -1.20 6.57 17.40
C THR A 23 -0.27 5.38 17.67
N CYS A 24 -0.18 4.49 16.67
CA CYS A 24 1.08 3.83 16.38
C CYS A 24 2.19 4.91 16.32
N ALA A 25 3.31 4.69 17.01
CA ALA A 25 4.34 5.68 17.32
C ALA A 25 5.19 6.09 16.09
N TRP A 26 4.52 6.50 15.01
CA TRP A 26 5.09 7.04 13.77
C TRP A 26 5.37 8.54 13.84
N ASN A 27 4.97 9.20 14.94
CA ASN A 27 4.93 10.65 15.05
C ASN A 27 6.25 11.28 15.50
N THR A 28 7.39 10.74 15.09
CA THR A 28 8.64 11.54 15.10
C THR A 28 8.59 12.42 13.86
N PRO A 29 8.48 13.76 13.99
CA PRO A 29 8.36 14.67 12.84
C PRO A 29 9.44 14.43 11.77
N ASP A 30 10.63 14.00 12.18
CA ASP A 30 11.76 13.74 11.31
C ASP A 30 11.55 12.57 10.32
N LEU A 31 10.82 11.52 10.70
CA LEU A 31 10.57 10.37 9.80
C LEU A 31 9.53 10.71 8.73
N VAL A 32 8.48 11.44 9.12
CA VAL A 32 7.45 11.92 8.19
C VAL A 32 8.06 12.86 7.15
N VAL A 33 8.88 13.81 7.59
CA VAL A 33 9.59 14.74 6.69
C VAL A 33 10.54 13.99 5.75
N GLN A 34 11.25 12.97 6.23
CA GLN A 34 12.15 12.17 5.39
C GLN A 34 11.39 11.33 4.35
N TYR A 35 10.23 10.79 4.73
CA TYR A 35 9.35 10.07 3.82
C TYR A 35 8.76 10.99 2.75
N GLU A 36 8.20 12.13 3.13
CA GLU A 36 7.67 13.13 2.19
C GLU A 36 8.78 13.63 1.24
N ALA A 37 10.01 13.78 1.73
CA ALA A 37 11.16 14.10 0.88
C ALA A 37 11.53 12.96 -0.09
N ALA A 38 11.38 11.69 0.32
CA ALA A 38 11.58 10.54 -0.57
C ALA A 38 10.48 10.47 -1.64
N LEU A 39 9.22 10.71 -1.25
CA LEU A 39 8.06 10.80 -2.13
C LEU A 39 8.23 11.93 -3.17
N ALA A 40 8.54 13.15 -2.73
CA ALA A 40 8.78 14.28 -3.62
C ALA A 40 9.97 14.05 -4.56
N ARG A 41 11.00 13.31 -4.12
CA ARG A 41 12.12 12.90 -5.00
C ARG A 41 11.69 11.89 -6.05
N GLN A 42 10.82 10.95 -5.71
CA GLN A 42 10.25 9.98 -6.64
C GLN A 42 9.28 10.59 -7.64
N GLU A 43 8.54 11.64 -7.25
CA GLU A 43 7.66 12.38 -8.15
C GLU A 43 8.46 13.29 -9.10
N SER A 44 9.51 13.96 -8.59
CA SER A 44 10.34 14.88 -9.38
C SER A 44 11.41 14.20 -10.24
N ARG A 45 11.79 12.97 -9.90
CA ARG A 45 12.65 12.09 -10.69
C ARG A 45 12.00 10.71 -10.64
N PRO A 46 11.69 10.06 -11.78
CA PRO A 46 11.09 8.72 -11.79
C PRO A 46 12.08 7.64 -11.35
N ASP A 47 12.62 7.80 -10.14
CA ASP A 47 13.53 6.91 -9.45
C ASP A 47 12.78 6.34 -8.24
N SER A 48 12.02 5.29 -8.52
CA SER A 48 11.28 4.46 -7.55
C SER A 48 12.14 3.93 -6.40
N ARG A 49 13.46 3.98 -6.53
CA ARG A 49 14.39 3.52 -5.50
C ARG A 49 14.40 4.42 -4.27
N ALA A 50 13.94 5.67 -4.34
CA ALA A 50 13.97 6.59 -3.21
C ALA A 50 13.07 6.12 -2.05
N ILE A 51 11.82 5.74 -2.35
CA ILE A 51 10.87 5.24 -1.34
C ILE A 51 11.29 3.85 -0.86
N GLU A 52 11.74 2.97 -1.77
CA GLU A 52 12.20 1.62 -1.41
C GLU A 52 13.44 1.65 -0.52
N GLN A 53 14.42 2.49 -0.83
CA GLN A 53 15.60 2.70 0.00
C GLN A 53 15.22 3.27 1.35
N TRP A 54 14.26 4.19 1.40
CA TRP A 54 13.75 4.71 2.67
C TRP A 54 13.16 3.57 3.52
N TYR A 55 12.28 2.74 2.96
CA TYR A 55 11.73 1.58 3.66
C TYR A 55 12.81 0.57 4.09
N ASP A 56 13.82 0.32 3.26
CA ASP A 56 14.91 -0.59 3.62
C ASP A 56 15.84 -0.02 4.71
N VAL A 57 16.11 1.29 4.69
CA VAL A 57 16.91 1.98 5.71
C VAL A 57 16.19 2.00 7.06
N HIS A 58 14.88 2.25 7.06
CA HIS A 58 14.09 2.38 8.28
C HIS A 58 13.37 1.09 8.70
N GLY A 59 13.48 0.01 7.91
CA GLY A 59 12.85 -1.29 8.21
C GLY A 59 13.25 -1.87 9.57
N ALA A 60 14.50 -1.67 10.00
CA ALA A 60 14.95 -2.08 11.33
C ALA A 60 14.32 -1.25 12.45
N TYR A 61 14.12 0.06 12.24
CA TYR A 61 13.37 0.91 13.18
C TYR A 61 11.92 0.43 13.29
N PHE A 62 11.30 0.08 12.16
CA PHE A 62 9.94 -0.46 12.16
C PHE A 62 9.84 -1.70 13.03
N SER A 63 10.75 -2.66 12.88
CA SER A 63 10.77 -3.91 13.66
C SER A 63 10.83 -3.76 15.19
N THR A 64 11.10 -2.55 15.70
CA THR A 64 11.16 -2.24 17.13
C THR A 64 9.89 -1.60 17.70
N LEU A 65 8.88 -1.34 16.88
CA LEU A 65 7.63 -0.72 17.31
C LEU A 65 6.63 -1.78 17.82
N ASP A 66 6.07 -1.54 19.01
CA ASP A 66 5.20 -2.48 19.74
C ASP A 66 3.89 -2.86 19.01
N GLN A 67 3.52 -2.19 17.91
CA GLN A 67 2.21 -2.34 17.25
C GLN A 67 2.23 -3.08 15.90
N GLY A 68 3.33 -3.76 15.58
CA GLY A 68 3.44 -4.54 14.36
C GLY A 68 3.93 -3.69 13.19
N CYS A 69 4.82 -4.30 12.42
CA CYS A 69 5.75 -3.58 11.56
C CYS A 69 5.58 -4.06 10.14
N THR A 70 5.59 -3.13 9.18
CA THR A 70 5.71 -3.48 7.77
C THR A 70 7.11 -4.05 7.53
N PRO A 71 7.26 -5.28 7.00
CA PRO A 71 8.56 -5.80 6.60
C PRO A 71 9.15 -4.91 5.50
N SER A 72 10.48 -4.78 5.45
CA SER A 72 11.13 -4.04 4.37
C SER A 72 10.78 -4.63 3.01
N ALA A 73 10.76 -3.81 1.95
CA ALA A 73 10.45 -4.27 0.60
C ALA A 73 11.39 -5.42 0.19
N ARG A 74 12.68 -5.34 0.51
CA ARG A 74 13.64 -6.43 0.27
C ARG A 74 13.29 -7.71 1.02
N HIS A 75 12.84 -7.63 2.27
CA HIS A 75 12.42 -8.80 3.02
C HIS A 75 11.16 -9.44 2.41
N ALA A 76 10.17 -8.63 2.03
CA ALA A 76 8.97 -9.10 1.35
C ALA A 76 9.28 -9.80 0.02
N VAL A 77 10.19 -9.25 -0.79
CA VAL A 77 10.66 -9.89 -2.03
C VAL A 77 11.24 -11.29 -1.74
N ASN A 78 12.07 -11.41 -0.71
CA ASN A 78 12.67 -12.70 -0.37
C ASN A 78 11.61 -13.72 0.06
N LEU A 79 10.65 -13.32 0.89
CA LEU A 79 9.54 -14.17 1.31
C LEU A 79 8.70 -14.66 0.13
N VAL A 80 8.34 -13.78 -0.81
CA VAL A 80 7.59 -14.17 -2.01
C VAL A 80 8.36 -15.23 -2.80
N LEU A 81 9.67 -15.04 -2.98
CA LEU A 81 10.51 -15.97 -3.76
C LEU A 81 10.81 -17.28 -3.02
N GLU A 82 10.69 -17.32 -1.71
CA GLU A 82 10.85 -18.52 -0.89
C GLU A 82 9.56 -19.35 -0.85
N LEU A 83 8.41 -18.68 -0.70
CA LEU A 83 7.12 -19.33 -0.49
C LEU A 83 6.40 -19.74 -1.77
N ALA A 84 6.65 -19.03 -2.88
CA ALA A 84 5.98 -19.32 -4.14
C ALA A 84 6.61 -20.50 -4.89
N ASP A 85 5.78 -21.27 -5.59
CA ASP A 85 6.25 -22.30 -6.51
C ASP A 85 6.84 -21.66 -7.79
N ARG A 86 8.16 -21.52 -7.79
CA ARG A 86 8.92 -20.91 -8.88
C ARG A 86 9.17 -21.85 -10.06
N THR A 87 8.71 -23.10 -10.00
CA THR A 87 8.92 -24.06 -11.09
C THR A 87 7.96 -23.85 -12.27
N ARG A 88 6.95 -23.00 -12.08
CA ARG A 88 5.97 -22.62 -13.12
C ARG A 88 5.73 -21.11 -13.17
N PRO A 89 5.21 -20.59 -14.30
CA PRO A 89 4.64 -19.24 -14.37
C PRO A 89 3.51 -19.06 -13.36
N LEU A 90 3.52 -17.94 -12.63
CA LEU A 90 2.47 -17.54 -11.69
C LEU A 90 1.90 -16.17 -12.07
N THR A 91 0.70 -15.88 -11.58
CA THR A 91 0.11 -14.54 -11.59
C THR A 91 0.13 -13.95 -10.18
N MET A 92 0.73 -12.77 -10.03
CA MET A 92 0.88 -12.08 -8.76
C MET A 92 0.13 -10.74 -8.76
N LEU A 93 -0.60 -10.46 -7.69
CA LEU A 93 -1.13 -9.13 -7.38
C LEU A 93 -0.29 -8.49 -6.27
N ASP A 94 0.16 -7.26 -6.50
CA ASP A 94 0.72 -6.40 -5.47
C ASP A 94 -0.26 -5.26 -5.14
N ALA A 95 -0.96 -5.39 -4.01
CA ALA A 95 -1.94 -4.42 -3.54
C ALA A 95 -1.27 -3.35 -2.68
N GLY A 96 -1.23 -2.11 -3.18
CA GLY A 96 -0.37 -1.03 -2.70
C GLY A 96 1.00 -1.06 -3.36
N CYS A 97 1.06 -1.20 -4.69
CA CYS A 97 2.31 -1.45 -5.41
C CYS A 97 3.24 -0.24 -5.52
N CYS A 98 2.77 0.97 -5.17
CA CYS A 98 3.49 2.21 -5.41
C CYS A 98 3.97 2.27 -6.87
N SER A 99 5.24 2.64 -7.12
CA SER A 99 5.88 2.64 -8.43
C SER A 99 6.29 1.26 -8.96
N GLY A 100 6.00 0.18 -8.24
CA GLY A 100 6.21 -1.20 -8.67
C GLY A 100 7.64 -1.75 -8.55
N GLY A 101 8.53 -1.17 -7.75
CA GLY A 101 9.90 -1.67 -7.70
C GLY A 101 10.06 -3.01 -6.93
N MET A 102 9.14 -3.37 -6.03
CA MET A 102 9.04 -4.74 -5.51
C MET A 102 8.78 -5.73 -6.66
N VAL A 103 7.81 -5.41 -7.53
CA VAL A 103 7.52 -6.18 -8.75
C VAL A 103 8.75 -6.24 -9.66
N GLN A 104 9.46 -5.13 -9.83
CA GLN A 104 10.69 -5.09 -10.63
C GLN A 104 11.76 -6.05 -10.08
N ALA A 105 11.97 -6.04 -8.75
CA ALA A 105 12.94 -6.90 -8.09
C ALA A 105 12.57 -8.39 -8.16
N ILE A 106 11.28 -8.72 -8.10
CA ILE A 106 10.78 -10.09 -8.27
C ILE A 106 10.92 -10.52 -9.74
N ARG A 107 10.45 -9.71 -10.70
CA ARG A 107 10.53 -10.01 -12.15
C ARG A 107 11.95 -10.28 -12.62
N ALA A 108 12.95 -9.58 -12.08
CA ALA A 108 14.36 -9.83 -12.37
C ALA A 108 14.82 -11.27 -12.03
N ARG A 109 14.11 -11.97 -11.15
CA ARG A 109 14.43 -13.33 -10.68
C ARG A 109 13.46 -14.39 -11.18
N VAL A 110 12.25 -13.98 -11.56
CA VAL A 110 11.18 -14.84 -12.12
C VAL A 110 10.51 -14.12 -13.31
N PRO A 111 11.19 -13.98 -14.46
CA PRO A 111 10.70 -13.18 -15.59
C PRO A 111 9.45 -13.76 -16.27
N GLY A 112 9.13 -15.04 -16.05
CA GLY A 112 7.97 -15.71 -16.63
C GLY A 112 6.66 -15.49 -15.87
N TRP A 113 6.67 -14.75 -14.77
CA TRP A 113 5.45 -14.43 -14.02
C TRP A 113 4.71 -13.23 -14.62
N ARG A 114 3.39 -13.19 -14.39
CA ARG A 114 2.54 -12.05 -14.70
C ARG A 114 2.26 -11.25 -13.43
N PHE A 115 2.31 -9.93 -13.52
CA PHE A 115 2.19 -9.02 -12.38
C PHE A 115 1.07 -8.00 -12.60
N CYS A 116 0.20 -7.90 -11.60
CA CYS A 116 -0.82 -6.86 -11.48
C CYS A 116 -0.46 -5.95 -10.31
N GLY A 117 -0.46 -4.63 -10.52
CA GLY A 117 -0.21 -3.63 -9.48
C GLY A 117 -1.46 -2.81 -9.18
N TRP A 118 -1.84 -2.72 -7.91
CA TRP A 118 -2.96 -1.90 -7.45
C TRP A 118 -2.43 -0.76 -6.57
N ASP A 119 -2.89 0.46 -6.81
CA ASP A 119 -2.52 1.62 -5.98
C ASP A 119 -3.60 2.71 -6.05
N ALA A 120 -3.68 3.57 -5.05
CA ALA A 120 -4.62 4.70 -5.06
C ALA A 120 -4.09 5.88 -5.90
N SER A 121 -2.76 6.02 -6.01
CA SER A 121 -2.10 7.13 -6.70
C SER A 121 -1.93 6.86 -8.19
N ALA A 122 -2.61 7.65 -9.02
CA ALA A 122 -2.46 7.60 -10.48
C ALA A 122 -1.01 7.84 -10.93
N VAL A 123 -0.30 8.77 -10.27
CA VAL A 123 1.10 9.10 -10.57
C VAL A 123 2.03 7.92 -10.33
N MET A 124 1.77 7.14 -9.27
CA MET A 124 2.54 5.92 -9.00
C MET A 124 2.26 4.84 -10.03
N LEU A 125 1.01 4.68 -10.44
CA LEU A 125 0.61 3.71 -11.45
C LEU A 125 1.19 4.01 -12.84
N GLU A 126 1.38 5.28 -13.20
CA GLU A 126 2.10 5.65 -14.43
C GLU A 126 3.54 5.10 -14.44
N GLN A 127 4.18 5.03 -13.27
CA GLN A 127 5.50 4.43 -13.13
C GLN A 127 5.43 2.89 -13.09
N ALA A 128 4.49 2.35 -12.30
CA ALA A 128 4.30 0.90 -12.16
C ALA A 128 3.93 0.22 -13.49
N ALA A 129 3.24 0.91 -14.39
CA ALA A 129 2.90 0.42 -15.74
C ALA A 129 4.14 0.06 -16.60
N LYS A 130 5.35 0.50 -16.21
CA LYS A 130 6.60 0.14 -16.90
C LYS A 130 7.12 -1.25 -16.50
N VAL A 131 6.62 -1.82 -15.40
CA VAL A 131 7.12 -3.06 -14.80
C VAL A 131 6.02 -4.09 -14.52
N CYS A 132 4.79 -3.65 -14.25
CA CYS A 132 3.60 -4.49 -14.13
C CYS A 132 2.99 -4.76 -15.51
N ASP A 133 2.39 -5.93 -15.70
CA ASP A 133 1.65 -6.24 -16.94
C ASP A 133 0.27 -5.58 -16.95
N GLU A 134 -0.27 -5.29 -15.76
CA GLU A 134 -1.55 -4.61 -15.57
C GLU A 134 -1.47 -3.72 -14.33
N VAL A 135 -2.08 -2.54 -14.41
CA VAL A 135 -2.22 -1.61 -13.28
C VAL A 135 -3.68 -1.20 -13.10
N VAL A 136 -4.13 -1.12 -11.86
CA VAL A 136 -5.50 -0.70 -11.54
C VAL A 136 -5.48 0.33 -10.43
N GLN A 137 -6.12 1.47 -10.68
CA GLN A 137 -6.32 2.49 -9.66
C GLN A 137 -7.45 2.08 -8.72
N VAL A 138 -7.12 1.83 -7.45
CA VAL A 138 -8.06 1.39 -6.41
C VAL A 138 -7.67 1.95 -5.05
N THR A 139 -8.67 2.23 -4.22
CA THR A 139 -8.46 2.61 -2.82
C THR A 139 -8.92 1.46 -1.93
N LEU A 140 -8.00 0.85 -1.18
CA LEU A 140 -8.36 -0.21 -0.22
C LEU A 140 -9.15 0.37 0.97
N PRO A 141 -10.11 -0.38 1.56
CA PRO A 141 -10.52 -1.74 1.21
C PRO A 141 -11.53 -1.81 0.05
N GLY A 142 -11.89 -0.67 -0.55
CA GLY A 142 -12.84 -0.56 -1.66
C GLY A 142 -12.28 -1.11 -2.97
N VAL A 143 -12.13 -2.42 -3.06
CA VAL A 143 -11.66 -3.10 -4.27
C VAL A 143 -12.82 -3.65 -5.09
N PRO A 144 -12.80 -3.49 -6.43
CA PRO A 144 -13.72 -4.23 -7.29
C PRO A 144 -13.45 -5.73 -7.12
N ALA A 145 -14.51 -6.55 -7.15
CA ALA A 145 -14.35 -8.01 -7.18
C ALA A 145 -13.43 -8.37 -8.35
N PRO A 146 -12.27 -9.00 -8.09
CA PRO A 146 -11.34 -9.30 -9.16
C PRO A 146 -12.00 -10.26 -10.14
N LYS A 147 -11.87 -9.98 -11.44
CA LYS A 147 -12.38 -10.86 -12.51
C LYS A 147 -11.47 -12.06 -12.78
N VAL A 148 -10.35 -12.14 -12.06
CA VAL A 148 -9.28 -13.12 -12.23
C VAL A 148 -8.80 -13.60 -10.86
N GLU A 149 -8.28 -14.83 -10.82
CA GLU A 149 -7.62 -15.39 -9.65
C GLU A 149 -6.11 -15.09 -9.70
N PHE A 150 -5.48 -14.98 -8.53
CA PHE A 150 -4.04 -14.76 -8.39
C PHE A 150 -3.41 -15.92 -7.61
N ASP A 151 -2.25 -16.40 -8.05
CA ASP A 151 -1.47 -17.42 -7.33
C ASP A 151 -0.81 -16.81 -6.08
N VAL A 152 -0.43 -15.53 -6.15
CA VAL A 152 0.24 -14.78 -5.07
C VAL A 152 -0.43 -13.43 -4.93
N VAL A 153 -0.75 -13.03 -3.69
CA VAL A 153 -1.23 -11.68 -3.37
C VAL A 153 -0.36 -11.11 -2.26
N THR A 154 0.26 -9.96 -2.52
CA THR A 154 0.98 -9.17 -1.52
C THR A 154 0.18 -7.92 -1.16
N CYS A 155 0.31 -7.51 0.10
CA CYS A 155 -0.27 -6.25 0.59
C CYS A 155 0.67 -5.65 1.65
N VAL A 156 1.88 -5.32 1.20
CA VAL A 156 3.00 -4.97 2.09
C VAL A 156 3.02 -3.46 2.26
N GLY A 157 2.94 -3.00 3.51
CA GLY A 157 2.91 -1.56 3.83
C GLY A 157 1.55 -0.90 3.63
N THR A 158 0.56 -1.63 3.13
CA THR A 158 -0.75 -1.12 2.76
C THR A 158 -1.81 -1.38 3.84
N ILE A 159 -1.73 -2.52 4.54
CA ILE A 159 -2.60 -2.88 5.67
C ILE A 159 -1.80 -2.78 6.98
N ALA A 160 -1.25 -1.59 7.26
CA ALA A 160 -0.63 -1.31 8.55
C ALA A 160 -1.66 -0.66 9.50
N TYR A 161 -1.62 -1.03 10.79
CA TYR A 161 -2.36 -0.32 11.84
C TYR A 161 -1.73 1.07 12.02
N GLY A 162 -2.36 2.07 11.42
CA GLY A 162 -1.77 3.39 11.19
C GLY A 162 -1.19 3.44 9.79
N HIS A 163 -1.71 4.36 8.96
CA HIS A 163 -1.23 4.57 7.60
C HIS A 163 0.30 4.65 7.60
N ALA A 164 0.96 3.82 6.79
CA ALA A 164 2.19 4.30 6.17
C ALA A 164 1.80 5.62 5.47
N PRO A 165 2.50 6.73 5.73
CA PRO A 165 2.08 8.04 5.24
C PRO A 165 1.76 8.01 3.73
N PRO A 166 0.80 8.82 3.25
CA PRO A 166 0.39 8.86 1.84
C PRO A 166 1.57 9.04 0.89
#